data_AF-A0A5N5HY37-F1
#
_entry.id   AF-A0A5N5HY37-F1
#
_cell.length_a   1.000
_cell.length_b   1.000
_cell.length_c   1.000
_cell.angle_alpha   90.00
_cell.angle_beta   90.00
_cell.angle_gamma   90.00
#
_symmetry.space_group_name_H-M   'P 1'
#
loop_
_entity.id
_entity.type
_entity.pdbx_description
1 polymer ?
#
loop_
_entity_poly.entity_id
_entity_poly.type
_entity_poly.pdbx_seq_one_letter_code
_entity_poly.pdbx_strand_id
1 'polypeptide(L)'
;MTLTSIALALPDISSSSIKELISGVHEGLMYINFIENYLDGKEDVTNIRKTAITVWPGIDLYHKWLDVDLRKLSPEAFETAKFIFEESRKKHMTTNVCLRDNPSKWPIRELAANSMYRISQTILINYEGSINQTGERSFEELTAVISDIMAACLTNLSLVIRMKCLSIGIEKREESEACSSHSWQN
;
A
#
# COMPACT_ATOMS: atom_id res chain seq x y z
N MET A 1 2.39 -0.98 3.24
CA MET A 1 2.14 -2.44 3.27
C MET A 1 3.37 -3.21 3.70
N THR A 2 4.27 -3.54 2.76
CA THR A 2 5.40 -4.44 3.02
C THR A 2 6.48 -3.80 3.89
N LEU A 3 6.91 -2.57 3.57
CA LEU A 3 7.85 -1.82 4.42
C LEU A 3 7.33 -1.64 5.84
N THR A 4 6.05 -1.30 5.99
CA THR A 4 5.38 -1.21 7.29
C THR A 4 5.42 -2.56 8.01
N SER A 5 5.11 -3.66 7.32
CA SER A 5 5.12 -5.00 7.93
C SER A 5 6.51 -5.37 8.47
N ILE A 6 7.57 -4.92 7.81
CA ILE A 6 8.94 -5.17 8.24
C ILE A 6 9.32 -4.27 9.41
N ALA A 7 8.94 -3.00 9.39
CA ALA A 7 9.13 -2.10 10.54
C ALA A 7 8.44 -2.65 11.80
N LEU A 8 7.27 -3.27 11.65
CA LEU A 8 6.54 -3.94 12.74
C LEU A 8 7.17 -5.25 13.23
N ALA A 9 8.05 -5.84 12.42
CA ALA A 9 8.76 -7.08 12.74
C ALA A 9 10.11 -6.84 13.42
N LEU A 10 10.59 -5.58 13.45
CA LEU A 10 11.86 -5.26 14.07
C LEU A 10 11.79 -5.50 15.59
N PRO A 11 12.84 -6.11 16.18
CA PRO A 11 12.90 -6.29 17.62
C PRO A 11 13.09 -4.95 18.32
N ASP A 12 12.72 -4.91 19.60
CA ASP A 12 13.03 -3.82 20.54
C ASP A 12 12.49 -2.43 20.14
N ILE A 13 11.47 -2.36 19.29
CA ILE A 13 10.78 -1.11 18.96
C ILE A 13 9.69 -0.81 19.99
N SER A 14 9.62 0.46 20.43
CA SER A 14 8.60 0.89 21.36
C SER A 14 7.18 0.72 20.77
N SER A 15 6.24 0.26 21.59
CA SER A 15 4.84 0.09 21.16
C SER A 15 4.19 1.40 20.73
N SER A 16 4.61 2.54 21.29
CA SER A 16 4.18 3.87 20.87
C SER A 16 4.64 4.20 19.45
N SER A 17 5.91 3.96 19.11
CA SER A 17 6.44 4.20 17.76
C SER A 17 5.75 3.33 16.71
N ILE A 18 5.48 2.07 17.05
CA ILE A 18 4.69 1.17 16.19
C ILE A 18 3.29 1.73 15.94
N LYS A 19 2.60 2.18 17.00
CA LYS A 19 1.25 2.72 16.88
C LYS A 19 1.21 4.00 16.05
N GLU A 20 2.18 4.88 16.24
CA GLU A 20 2.33 6.12 15.46
C GLU A 20 2.56 5.80 13.98
N LEU A 21 3.46 4.87 13.67
CA LEU A 21 3.70 4.45 12.28
C LEU A 21 2.44 3.87 11.64
N ILE A 22 1.73 2.96 12.33
CA ILE A 22 0.48 2.37 11.80
C ILE A 22 -0.56 3.46 11.55
N SER A 23 -0.78 4.36 12.51
CA SER A 23 -1.77 5.43 12.40
C SER A 23 -1.44 6.37 11.24
N GLY A 24 -0.19 6.80 11.12
CA GLY A 24 0.27 7.65 10.02
C GLY A 24 0.13 6.96 8.65
N VAL A 25 0.46 5.66 8.58
CA VAL A 25 0.29 4.90 7.33
C VAL A 25 -1.18 4.74 6.98
N HIS A 26 -2.05 4.47 7.96
CA HIS A 26 -3.49 4.35 7.76
C HIS A 26 -4.06 5.65 7.19
N GLU A 27 -3.81 6.77 7.84
CA GLU A 27 -4.25 8.10 7.39
C GLU A 27 -3.71 8.45 6.00
N GLY A 28 -2.42 8.23 5.76
CA GLY A 28 -1.80 8.47 4.46
C GLY A 28 -2.46 7.66 3.34
N LEU A 29 -2.74 6.37 3.59
CA LEU A 29 -3.44 5.51 2.62
C LEU A 29 -4.87 5.97 2.36
N MET A 30 -5.59 6.51 3.35
CA MET A 30 -6.92 7.09 3.13
C MET A 30 -6.88 8.23 2.09
N TYR A 31 -5.93 9.16 2.24
CA TYR A 31 -5.78 10.27 1.30
C TYR A 31 -5.31 9.83 -0.08
N ILE A 32 -4.31 8.94 -0.16
CA ILE A 32 -3.81 8.40 -1.42
C ILE A 32 -4.95 7.69 -2.18
N ASN A 33 -5.70 6.83 -1.49
CA ASN A 33 -6.82 6.11 -2.08
C ASN A 33 -7.93 7.05 -2.57
N PHE A 34 -8.18 8.17 -1.88
CA PHE A 34 -9.10 9.20 -2.33
C PHE A 34 -8.61 9.89 -3.60
N ILE A 35 -7.34 10.33 -3.62
CA ILE A 35 -6.71 11.00 -4.78
C ILE A 35 -6.74 10.09 -6.00
N GLU A 36 -6.29 8.84 -5.84
CA GLU A 36 -6.27 7.84 -6.92
C GLU A 36 -7.69 7.58 -7.44
N ASN A 37 -8.67 7.38 -6.57
CA ASN A 37 -10.07 7.18 -6.99
C ASN A 37 -10.64 8.35 -7.78
N TYR A 38 -10.26 9.57 -7.42
CA TYR A 38 -10.75 10.76 -8.10
C TYR A 38 -10.14 10.90 -9.50
N LEU A 39 -8.86 10.53 -9.66
CA LEU A 39 -8.14 10.64 -10.93
C LEU A 39 -8.40 9.47 -11.88
N ASP A 40 -8.51 8.24 -11.35
CA ASP A 40 -8.51 6.99 -12.11
C ASP A 40 -9.92 6.57 -12.55
N GLY A 41 -10.71 7.56 -13.00
CA GLY A 41 -12.15 7.45 -13.26
C GLY A 41 -12.60 6.11 -13.85
N LYS A 42 -13.14 5.25 -12.96
CA LYS A 42 -13.81 3.98 -13.29
C LYS A 42 -13.14 3.14 -14.38
N GLU A 43 -12.03 2.46 -14.09
CA GLU A 43 -11.80 1.15 -14.70
C GLU A 43 -10.97 0.23 -13.79
N ASP A 44 -11.44 -1.01 -13.69
CA ASP A 44 -10.97 -2.14 -12.89
C ASP A 44 -9.79 -1.90 -11.93
N VAL A 45 -10.08 -1.82 -10.62
CA VAL A 45 -9.07 -1.74 -9.56
C VAL A 45 -8.06 -2.87 -9.79
N THR A 46 -6.83 -2.51 -10.14
CA THR A 46 -5.77 -3.48 -10.45
C THR A 46 -5.62 -4.48 -9.29
N ASN A 47 -5.25 -5.73 -9.57
CA ASN A 47 -5.09 -6.72 -8.49
C ASN A 47 -4.07 -6.27 -7.44
N ILE A 48 -3.14 -5.38 -7.79
CA ILE A 48 -2.19 -4.76 -6.85
C ILE A 48 -2.95 -3.93 -5.80
N ARG A 49 -3.88 -3.08 -6.24
CA ARG A 49 -4.69 -2.25 -5.33
C ARG A 49 -5.69 -3.09 -4.54
N LYS A 50 -6.33 -4.09 -5.16
CA LYS A 50 -7.17 -5.09 -4.46
C LYS A 50 -6.35 -5.83 -3.39
N THR A 51 -5.09 -6.15 -3.67
CA THR A 51 -4.18 -6.80 -2.72
C THR A 51 -3.89 -5.89 -1.53
N ALA A 52 -3.57 -4.62 -1.76
CA ALA A 52 -3.32 -3.67 -0.67
C ALA A 52 -4.54 -3.52 0.25
N ILE A 53 -5.74 -3.34 -0.33
CA ILE A 53 -7.01 -3.22 0.42
C ILE A 53 -7.30 -4.48 1.25
N THR A 54 -6.99 -5.67 0.70
CA THR A 54 -7.27 -6.94 1.38
C THR A 54 -6.30 -7.21 2.54
N VAL A 55 -5.02 -6.87 2.36
CA VAL A 55 -3.97 -7.23 3.32
C VAL A 55 -3.81 -6.18 4.43
N TRP A 56 -4.12 -4.90 4.16
CA TRP A 56 -3.93 -3.81 5.13
C TRP A 56 -4.67 -3.97 6.44
N PRO A 57 -5.97 -4.33 6.47
CA PRO A 57 -6.68 -4.51 7.73
C PRO A 57 -6.02 -5.55 8.65
N GLY A 58 -5.40 -6.59 8.07
CA GLY A 58 -4.66 -7.60 8.83
C GLY A 58 -3.45 -7.00 9.56
N ILE A 59 -2.69 -6.16 8.86
CA ILE A 59 -1.49 -5.51 9.40
C ILE A 59 -1.88 -4.46 10.43
N ASP A 60 -2.81 -3.58 10.06
CA ASP A 60 -3.27 -2.43 10.85
C ASP A 60 -3.90 -2.86 12.18
N LEU A 61 -4.84 -3.81 12.15
CA LEU A 61 -5.61 -4.18 13.33
C LEU A 61 -4.95 -5.29 14.14
N TYR A 62 -4.29 -6.23 13.48
CA TYR A 62 -3.85 -7.48 14.13
C TYR A 62 -2.34 -7.66 14.11
N HIS A 63 -1.58 -6.75 13.49
CA HIS A 63 -0.15 -6.93 13.22
C HIS A 63 0.10 -8.27 12.53
N LYS A 64 -0.81 -8.66 11.64
CA LYS A 64 -0.75 -9.93 10.90
C LYS A 64 -0.61 -9.69 9.42
N TRP A 65 0.22 -10.48 8.77
CA TRP A 65 0.30 -10.54 7.34
C TRP A 65 -0.12 -11.93 6.85
N LEU A 66 -1.21 -12.02 6.09
CA LEU A 66 -1.80 -13.30 5.66
C LEU A 66 -1.85 -14.34 6.79
N ASP A 67 -2.36 -13.92 7.95
CA ASP A 67 -2.47 -14.68 9.21
C ASP A 67 -1.17 -14.94 10.00
N VAL A 68 -0.02 -14.56 9.46
CA VAL A 68 1.28 -14.62 10.17
C VAL A 68 1.42 -13.43 11.11
N ASP A 69 1.60 -13.67 12.42
CA ASP A 69 1.83 -12.61 13.42
C ASP A 69 3.23 -12.01 13.24
N LEU A 70 3.27 -10.74 12.84
CA LEU A 70 4.51 -10.02 12.53
C LEU A 70 5.39 -9.83 13.77
N ARG A 71 4.81 -9.78 14.97
CA ARG A 71 5.57 -9.60 16.22
C ARG A 71 6.28 -10.89 16.66
N LYS A 72 5.86 -12.02 16.09
CA LYS A 72 6.44 -13.33 16.32
C LYS A 72 7.31 -13.77 15.15
N LEU A 73 7.66 -12.86 14.25
CA LEU A 73 8.51 -13.15 13.10
C LEU A 73 9.88 -13.63 13.57
N SER A 74 10.04 -14.94 13.60
CA SER A 74 11.32 -15.63 13.61
C SER A 74 11.79 -15.83 12.14
N PRO A 75 13.04 -16.26 11.91
CA PRO A 75 13.50 -16.76 10.61
C PRO A 75 12.52 -17.74 9.92
N GLU A 76 11.66 -18.45 10.67
CA GLU A 76 10.71 -19.46 10.14
C GLU A 76 9.53 -18.85 9.37
N ALA A 77 9.11 -17.64 9.72
CA ALA A 77 8.03 -16.97 9.00
C ALA A 77 8.50 -16.39 7.65
N PHE A 78 9.80 -16.09 7.50
CA PHE A 78 10.42 -15.85 6.20
C PHE A 78 10.43 -17.10 5.32
N GLU A 79 10.74 -18.26 5.91
CA GLU A 79 10.65 -19.52 5.19
C GLU A 79 9.21 -19.89 4.82
N THR A 80 8.22 -19.47 5.60
CA THR A 80 6.80 -19.61 5.24
C THR A 80 6.44 -18.73 4.04
N ALA A 81 6.85 -17.45 4.02
CA ALA A 81 6.63 -16.56 2.89
C ALA A 81 7.35 -17.05 1.62
N LYS A 82 8.59 -17.52 1.77
CA LYS A 82 9.36 -18.16 0.69
C LYS A 82 8.68 -19.44 0.21
N PHE A 83 8.21 -20.30 1.11
CA PHE A 83 7.48 -21.52 0.75
C PHE A 83 6.22 -21.21 -0.06
N ILE A 84 5.37 -20.27 0.39
CA ILE A 84 4.16 -19.86 -0.34
C ILE A 84 4.51 -19.30 -1.72
N PHE A 85 5.56 -18.49 -1.82
CA PHE A 85 6.02 -17.94 -3.09
C PHE A 85 6.60 -19.03 -4.02
N GLU A 86 7.41 -19.95 -3.50
CA GLU A 86 7.99 -21.03 -4.29
C GLU A 86 6.96 -22.06 -4.73
N GLU A 87 5.98 -22.38 -3.87
CA GLU A 87 4.86 -23.26 -4.20
C GLU A 87 4.00 -22.66 -5.30
N SER A 88 3.65 -21.38 -5.19
CA SER A 88 2.90 -20.66 -6.25
C SER A 88 3.71 -20.59 -7.55
N ARG A 89 5.00 -20.24 -7.47
CA ARG A 89 5.91 -20.24 -8.64
C ARG A 89 5.94 -21.61 -9.33
N LYS A 90 6.06 -22.73 -8.59
CA LYS A 90 6.06 -24.10 -9.14
C LYS A 90 4.72 -24.45 -9.81
N LYS A 91 3.59 -24.07 -9.21
CA LYS A 91 2.25 -24.25 -9.79
C LYS A 91 2.07 -23.46 -11.10
N HIS A 92 2.57 -22.22 -11.15
CA HIS A 92 2.43 -21.37 -12.35
C HIS A 92 3.41 -21.69 -13.48
N MET A 93 4.57 -22.28 -13.18
CA MET A 93 5.57 -22.72 -14.18
C MET A 93 5.07 -23.89 -15.05
N THR A 94 4.04 -24.62 -14.60
CA THR A 94 3.50 -25.81 -15.26
C THR A 94 2.17 -25.58 -15.98
N THR A 95 1.46 -24.48 -15.73
CA THR A 95 0.06 -24.34 -16.20
C THR A 95 -0.29 -23.09 -17.01
N ASN A 96 0.46 -21.97 -16.96
CA ASN A 96 0.08 -20.79 -17.75
C ASN A 96 1.21 -19.76 -17.95
N VAL A 97 1.73 -19.66 -19.18
CA VAL A 97 2.81 -18.71 -19.57
C VAL A 97 2.37 -17.25 -19.40
N CYS A 98 1.10 -16.89 -19.60
CA CYS A 98 0.63 -15.51 -19.47
C CYS A 98 0.59 -14.97 -18.02
N LEU A 99 0.51 -15.84 -17.01
CA LEU A 99 0.65 -15.43 -15.62
C LEU A 99 2.11 -15.10 -15.30
N ARG A 100 3.07 -15.74 -15.96
CA ARG A 100 4.51 -15.52 -15.71
C ARG A 100 4.96 -14.07 -15.94
N ASP A 101 4.37 -13.39 -16.91
CA ASP A 101 4.92 -12.13 -17.42
C ASP A 101 4.22 -10.87 -16.90
N ASN A 102 3.04 -10.98 -16.27
CA ASN A 102 2.33 -9.83 -15.72
C ASN A 102 1.85 -10.04 -14.27
N PRO A 103 2.63 -9.57 -13.27
CA PRO A 103 2.27 -9.63 -11.85
C PRO A 103 0.89 -9.03 -11.54
N SER A 104 0.44 -8.01 -12.27
CA SER A 104 -0.87 -7.40 -12.04
C SER A 104 -2.06 -8.34 -12.28
N LYS A 105 -1.85 -9.51 -12.89
CA LYS A 105 -2.87 -10.54 -13.11
C LYS A 105 -2.82 -11.70 -12.12
N TRP A 106 -1.85 -11.71 -11.21
CA TRP A 106 -1.72 -12.76 -10.21
C TRP A 106 -2.86 -12.69 -9.20
N PRO A 107 -3.25 -13.83 -8.59
CA PRO A 107 -4.19 -13.78 -7.48
C PRO A 107 -3.56 -13.06 -6.28
N ILE A 108 -4.44 -12.51 -5.44
CA ILE A 108 -4.07 -11.56 -4.37
C ILE A 108 -3.05 -12.14 -3.39
N ARG A 109 -3.20 -13.42 -3.04
CA ARG A 109 -2.35 -14.10 -2.06
C ARG A 109 -0.91 -14.24 -2.58
N GLU A 110 -0.77 -14.56 -3.85
CA GLU A 110 0.51 -14.72 -4.56
C GLU A 110 1.19 -13.37 -4.75
N LEU A 111 0.44 -12.32 -5.10
CA LEU A 111 0.95 -10.95 -5.17
C LEU A 111 1.53 -10.48 -3.85
N ALA A 112 0.75 -10.66 -2.78
CA ALA A 112 1.17 -10.32 -1.43
C ALA A 112 2.44 -11.10 -1.08
N ALA A 113 2.47 -12.43 -1.28
CA ALA A 113 3.60 -13.27 -0.93
C ALA A 113 4.87 -12.92 -1.70
N ASN A 114 4.76 -12.63 -3.00
CA ASN A 114 5.88 -12.17 -3.82
C ASN A 114 6.43 -10.83 -3.32
N SER A 115 5.56 -9.88 -2.97
CA SER A 115 5.98 -8.58 -2.45
C SER A 115 6.75 -8.74 -1.14
N MET A 116 6.22 -9.52 -0.19
CA MET A 116 6.90 -9.81 1.07
C MET A 116 8.23 -10.51 0.82
N TYR A 117 8.26 -11.62 0.08
CA TYR A 117 9.47 -12.37 -0.19
C TYR A 117 10.60 -11.50 -0.76
N ARG A 118 10.31 -10.69 -1.80
CA ARG A 118 11.31 -9.82 -2.42
C ARG A 118 11.88 -8.79 -1.46
N ILE A 119 11.02 -8.13 -0.69
CA ILE A 119 11.46 -7.04 0.20
C ILE A 119 12.14 -7.61 1.46
N SER A 120 11.63 -8.73 1.99
CA SER A 120 12.28 -9.48 3.05
C SER A 120 13.69 -9.91 2.67
N GLN A 121 13.92 -10.39 1.44
CA GLN A 121 15.27 -10.70 0.97
C GLN A 121 16.17 -9.48 0.92
N THR A 122 15.69 -8.37 0.36
CA THR A 122 16.45 -7.12 0.30
C THR A 122 16.86 -6.66 1.70
N ILE A 123 15.99 -6.81 2.70
CA ILE A 123 16.26 -6.35 4.05
C ILE A 123 17.14 -7.34 4.83
N LEU A 124 16.95 -8.66 4.67
CA LEU A 124 17.85 -9.66 5.26
C LEU A 124 19.29 -9.44 4.78
N ILE A 125 19.47 -9.18 3.48
CA ILE A 125 20.77 -8.84 2.89
C ILE A 125 21.34 -7.55 3.48
N ASN A 126 20.51 -6.52 3.67
CA ASN A 126 20.97 -5.24 4.23
C ASN A 126 21.29 -5.32 5.74
N TYR A 127 20.59 -6.17 6.49
CA TYR A 127 20.78 -6.36 7.93
C TYR A 127 22.02 -7.23 8.23
N GLU A 128 22.26 -8.30 7.47
CA GLU A 128 23.46 -9.14 7.61
C GLU A 128 24.76 -8.41 7.22
N GLY A 129 24.68 -7.42 6.32
CA GLY A 129 25.84 -6.63 5.88
C GLY A 129 26.26 -5.50 6.83
N SER A 130 25.46 -5.21 7.86
CA SER A 130 25.62 -4.02 8.70
C SER A 130 25.94 -4.39 10.15
N ILE A 131 27.23 -4.43 10.47
CA ILE A 131 27.77 -4.87 11.78
C ILE A 131 27.34 -3.93 12.95
N ASN A 132 26.69 -2.78 12.67
CA ASN A 132 26.37 -1.73 13.65
C ASN A 132 24.92 -1.19 13.58
N GLN A 133 23.97 -1.85 12.90
CA GLN A 133 22.58 -1.38 12.86
C GLN A 133 21.77 -1.90 14.06
N THR A 134 21.19 -0.98 14.83
CA THR A 134 20.20 -1.27 15.87
C THR A 134 18.80 -1.32 15.26
N GLY A 135 17.87 -2.05 15.90
CA GLY A 135 16.47 -2.10 15.49
C GLY A 135 15.84 -0.72 15.32
N GLU A 136 16.11 0.21 16.26
CA GLU A 136 15.62 1.59 16.21
C GLU A 136 16.10 2.34 14.96
N ARG A 137 17.39 2.24 14.61
CA ARG A 137 17.93 2.91 13.42
C ARG A 137 17.29 2.37 12.14
N SER A 138 17.15 1.05 12.04
CA SER A 138 16.47 0.42 10.91
C SER A 138 14.99 0.82 10.85
N PHE A 139 14.33 0.99 12.00
CA PHE A 139 12.95 1.45 12.06
C PHE A 139 12.80 2.90 11.57
N GLU A 140 13.71 3.80 11.97
CA GLU A 140 13.74 5.18 11.48
C GLU A 140 13.97 5.24 9.96
N GLU A 141 14.94 4.49 9.45
CA GLU A 141 15.22 4.40 8.01
C GLU A 141 14.00 3.88 7.23
N LEU A 142 13.34 2.84 7.72
CA LEU A 142 12.11 2.33 7.10
C LEU A 142 10.98 3.36 7.14
N THR A 143 10.83 4.07 8.27
CA THR A 143 9.81 5.10 8.44
C THR A 143 10.04 6.28 7.49
N ALA A 144 11.29 6.68 7.28
CA ALA A 144 11.66 7.70 6.30
C ALA A 144 11.28 7.27 4.87
N VAL A 145 11.65 6.05 4.46
CA VAL A 145 11.30 5.53 3.12
C VAL A 145 9.78 5.43 2.93
N ILE A 146 9.03 5.00 3.96
CA ILE A 146 7.56 4.98 3.92
C ILE A 146 7.02 6.40 3.72
N SER A 147 7.56 7.37 4.45
CA SER A 147 7.14 8.77 4.38
C SER A 147 7.43 9.38 3.01
N ASP A 148 8.59 9.11 2.42
CA ASP A 148 8.98 9.57 1.08
C ASP A 148 8.04 9.02 0.00
N ILE A 149 7.70 7.72 0.08
CA ILE A 149 6.75 7.08 -0.83
C ILE A 149 5.37 7.75 -0.69
N MET A 150 4.90 7.97 0.53
CA MET A 150 3.61 8.63 0.76
C MET A 150 3.60 10.06 0.23
N ALA A 151 4.65 10.83 0.50
CA ALA A 151 4.79 12.18 0.00
C ALA A 151 4.73 12.21 -1.54
N ALA A 152 5.42 11.28 -2.20
CA ALA A 152 5.37 11.12 -3.65
C ALA A 152 3.95 10.80 -4.16
N CYS A 153 3.23 9.89 -3.51
CA CYS A 153 1.84 9.57 -3.86
C CYS A 153 0.87 10.76 -3.66
N LEU A 154 1.13 11.60 -2.65
CA LEU A 154 0.31 12.77 -2.33
C LEU A 154 0.55 13.99 -3.24
N THR A 155 1.59 13.98 -4.08
CA THR A 155 1.87 15.10 -5.01
C THR A 155 0.69 15.41 -5.95
N ASN A 156 -0.08 14.38 -6.29
CA ASN A 156 -1.29 14.47 -7.11
C ASN A 156 -2.48 15.17 -6.43
N LEU A 157 -2.40 15.47 -5.13
CA LEU A 157 -3.45 16.18 -4.40
C LEU A 157 -3.73 17.57 -4.99
N SER A 158 -2.67 18.27 -5.40
CA SER A 158 -2.78 19.60 -6.03
C SER A 158 -3.63 19.58 -7.30
N LEU A 159 -3.47 18.53 -8.12
CA LEU A 159 -4.26 18.31 -9.33
C LEU A 159 -5.72 18.04 -8.99
N VAL A 160 -5.99 17.17 -8.02
CA VAL A 160 -7.36 16.85 -7.57
C VAL A 160 -8.09 18.10 -7.04
N ILE A 161 -7.43 18.91 -6.22
CA ILE A 161 -7.99 20.18 -5.71
C ILE A 161 -8.36 21.09 -6.87
N ARG A 162 -7.44 21.28 -7.83
CA ARG A 162 -7.68 22.12 -9.00
C ARG A 162 -8.89 21.64 -9.80
N MET A 163 -8.99 20.33 -10.06
CA MET A 163 -10.11 19.75 -10.79
C MET A 163 -11.44 19.96 -10.06
N LYS A 164 -11.50 19.69 -8.75
CA LYS A 164 -12.69 19.95 -7.92
C LYS A 164 -13.14 21.41 -7.96
N CYS A 165 -12.20 22.35 -7.80
CA CYS A 165 -12.51 23.78 -7.84
C CYS A 165 -13.06 24.21 -9.21
N LEU A 166 -12.53 23.67 -10.30
CA LEU A 166 -13.03 23.94 -11.64
C LEU A 166 -14.44 23.35 -11.86
N SER A 167 -14.68 22.12 -11.42
CA SER A 167 -16.00 21.48 -11.51
C SER A 167 -17.08 22.26 -10.75
N ILE A 168 -16.80 22.68 -9.51
CA ILE A 168 -17.72 23.51 -8.72
C ILE A 168 -18.00 24.85 -9.41
N GLY A 169 -16.98 25.43 -10.06
CA GLY A 169 -17.14 26.67 -10.82
C GLY A 169 -18.07 26.51 -12.02
N ILE A 170 -18.02 25.35 -12.70
CA ILE A 170 -18.90 25.03 -13.84
C ILE A 170 -20.33 24.78 -13.36
N GLU A 171 -20.53 23.95 -12.33
CA GLU A 171 -21.86 23.66 -11.77
C GLU A 171 -22.61 24.92 -11.33
N LYS A 172 -21.92 25.83 -10.60
CA LYS A 172 -22.52 27.12 -10.18
C LYS A 172 -22.92 28.01 -11.35
N ARG A 173 -22.18 27.95 -12.46
CA ARG A 173 -22.52 28.70 -13.66
C ARG A 173 -23.76 28.11 -14.33
N GLU A 174 -23.84 26.80 -14.46
CA GLU A 174 -25.00 26.11 -15.04
C GLU A 174 -26.27 26.33 -14.21
N GLU A 175 -26.18 26.28 -12.87
CA GLU A 175 -27.31 26.61 -11.97
C GLU A 175 -27.78 28.06 -12.15
N SER A 176 -26.85 29.00 -12.30
CA SER A 176 -27.18 30.42 -12.51
C SER A 176 -27.86 30.65 -13.86
N GLU A 177 -27.42 29.98 -14.92
CA GLU A 177 -28.02 30.02 -16.25
C GLU A 177 -29.42 29.34 -16.26
N ALA A 178 -29.61 28.25 -15.51
CA ALA A 178 -30.90 27.57 -15.35
C ALA A 178 -31.93 28.38 -14.54
N CYS A 179 -31.49 29.06 -13.47
CA CYS A 179 -32.37 29.87 -12.62
C CYS A 179 -32.77 31.17 -13.32
N SER A 180 -31.85 31.80 -14.06
CA SER A 180 -32.15 32.97 -14.88
C SER A 180 -33.12 32.64 -16.02
N SER A 181 -32.93 31.53 -16.74
CA SER A 181 -33.88 31.11 -17.80
C SER A 181 -35.30 30.81 -17.30
N HIS A 182 -35.47 30.28 -16.08
CA HIS A 182 -36.79 30.12 -15.45
C HIS A 182 -37.46 31.44 -15.08
N SER A 183 -36.68 32.48 -14.72
CA SER A 183 -37.23 33.80 -14.37
C SER A 183 -37.79 34.59 -15.56
N TRP A 184 -37.43 34.24 -16.80
CA TRP A 184 -37.93 34.86 -18.03
C TRP A 184 -39.18 34.17 -18.61
N GLN A 185 -39.64 33.07 -18.01
CA GLN A 185 -40.77 32.26 -18.48
C GLN A 185 -42.05 32.39 -17.63
N ASN A 186 -42.02 33.16 -16.54
CA ASN A 186 -43.18 33.56 -15.72
C ASN A 186 -43.47 35.06 -15.87
#